data_AF-A0A0B6Z8P2-F1
#
_entry.id   AF-A0A0B6Z8P2-F1
#
_cell.length_a   1.000
_cell.length_b   1.000
_cell.length_c   1.000
_cell.angle_alpha   90.00
_cell.angle_beta   90.00
_cell.angle_gamma   90.00
#
_symmetry.space_group_name_H-M   'P 1'
#
loop_
_entity.id
_entity.type
_entity.pdbx_description
1 polymer ?
#
loop_
_entity_poly.entity_id
_entity_poly.type
_entity_poly.pdbx_seq_one_letter_code
_entity_poly.pdbx_strand_id
1 'polypeptide(L)'
;LAQEGYDGIFLPKSRVKTMNSDKEKKSVDGCAIFFRRTKFEKVNEYHVEFSQLATKEGASNTDTDMINRVSTRDNIAIVAVLKTKPGAYDSSPVTPPKGTSQMLMVSTAHIHWDPQFPDVKLVQTMMLIEQLQKIVKEASLKFQPNAPPPSLDTDLCNS
;
A
#
# COMPACT_ATOMS: atom_id res chain seq x y z
N LEU A 1 -13.03 14.20 -10.92
CA LEU A 1 -12.20 13.02 -11.27
C LEU A 1 -13.01 11.89 -11.91
N ALA A 2 -14.13 11.44 -11.30
CA ALA A 2 -14.96 10.41 -11.93
C ALA A 2 -15.46 10.79 -13.33
N GLN A 3 -15.93 12.04 -13.49
CA GLN A 3 -16.33 12.65 -14.76
C GLN A 3 -15.16 12.77 -15.76
N GLU A 4 -13.93 12.85 -15.26
CA GLU A 4 -12.69 12.89 -16.06
C GLU A 4 -12.17 11.48 -16.42
N GLY A 5 -12.96 10.43 -16.18
CA GLY A 5 -12.59 9.05 -16.52
C GLY A 5 -11.68 8.35 -15.51
N TYR A 6 -11.50 8.89 -14.29
CA TYR A 6 -10.73 8.26 -13.23
C TYR A 6 -11.60 7.47 -12.27
N ASP A 7 -11.13 6.29 -11.89
CA ASP A 7 -11.61 5.57 -10.72
C ASP A 7 -10.67 5.82 -9.53
N GLY A 8 -11.10 5.45 -8.32
CA GLY A 8 -10.26 5.66 -7.14
C GLY A 8 -10.64 4.85 -5.91
N ILE A 9 -9.69 4.80 -5.00
CA ILE A 9 -9.76 4.13 -3.70
C ILE A 9 -9.45 5.19 -2.65
N PHE A 10 -10.22 5.24 -1.57
CA PHE A 10 -9.98 6.13 -0.44
C PHE A 10 -10.09 5.35 0.86
N LEU A 11 -9.09 5.50 1.73
CA LEU A 11 -9.08 4.96 3.08
C LEU A 11 -8.87 6.11 4.07
N PRO A 12 -9.87 6.44 4.91
CA PRO A 12 -9.67 7.36 6.02
C PRO A 12 -8.79 6.72 7.11
N LYS A 13 -8.07 7.54 7.87
CA LYS A 13 -7.30 7.05 9.03
C LYS A 13 -8.18 6.34 10.06
N SER A 14 -7.58 5.38 10.77
CA SER A 14 -8.30 4.46 11.66
C SER A 14 -9.12 5.14 12.75
N ARG A 15 -8.76 6.37 13.17
CA ARG A 15 -9.52 7.13 14.17
C ARG A 15 -10.97 7.42 13.78
N VAL A 16 -11.33 7.35 12.51
CA VAL A 16 -12.74 7.49 12.06
C VAL A 16 -13.65 6.48 12.75
N LYS A 17 -13.11 5.31 13.14
CA LYS A 17 -13.83 4.21 13.77
C LYS A 17 -14.24 4.51 15.22
N THR A 18 -13.53 5.39 15.91
CA THR A 18 -13.76 5.69 17.34
C THR A 18 -14.48 7.03 17.56
N MET A 19 -14.77 7.77 16.49
CA MET A 19 -15.48 9.05 16.57
C MET A 19 -17.00 8.85 16.72
N ASN A 20 -17.63 9.66 17.56
CA ASN A 20 -19.07 9.58 17.85
C ASN A 20 -19.92 10.46 16.92
N SER A 21 -19.34 11.52 16.34
CA SER A 21 -20.06 12.47 15.47
C SER A 21 -19.83 12.18 13.99
N ASP A 22 -20.90 12.06 13.21
CA ASP A 22 -20.82 11.87 11.76
C ASP A 22 -20.20 13.06 11.02
N LYS A 23 -20.29 14.26 11.60
CA LYS A 23 -19.63 15.46 11.04
C LYS A 23 -18.11 15.36 11.15
N GLU A 24 -17.61 14.86 12.27
CA GLU A 24 -16.17 14.69 12.51
C GLU A 24 -15.62 13.55 11.66
N LYS A 25 -16.35 12.44 11.53
CA LYS A 25 -15.97 11.31 10.66
C LYS A 25 -15.70 11.75 9.22
N LYS A 26 -16.55 12.64 8.67
CA LYS A 26 -16.41 13.17 7.31
C LYS A 26 -15.19 14.07 7.12
N SER A 27 -14.63 14.60 8.21
CA SER A 27 -13.44 15.48 8.17
C SER A 27 -12.12 14.74 8.36
N VAL A 28 -12.17 13.42 8.60
CA VAL A 28 -10.95 12.62 8.80
C VAL A 28 -10.20 12.49 7.47
N ASP A 29 -8.94 12.90 7.50
CA ASP A 29 -8.02 12.73 6.39
C ASP A 29 -7.59 11.27 6.21
N GLY A 30 -7.01 10.97 5.05
CA GLY A 30 -6.67 9.61 4.67
C GLY A 30 -5.82 9.55 3.41
N CYS A 31 -5.64 8.34 2.91
CA CYS A 31 -4.93 8.07 1.67
C CYS A 31 -5.94 7.90 0.52
N ALA A 32 -5.52 8.27 -0.70
CA ALA A 32 -6.28 8.01 -1.90
C ALA A 32 -5.38 7.61 -3.08
N ILE A 33 -5.85 6.68 -3.90
CA ILE A 33 -5.23 6.33 -5.18
C ILE A 33 -6.27 6.55 -6.28
N PHE A 34 -5.89 7.26 -7.34
CA PHE A 34 -6.74 7.46 -8.52
C PHE A 34 -6.04 6.92 -9.76
N PHE A 35 -6.79 6.27 -10.64
CA PHE A 35 -6.25 5.69 -11.87
C PHE A 35 -7.26 5.84 -13.04
N ARG A 36 -6.75 6.06 -14.25
CA ARG A 36 -7.60 6.22 -15.45
C ARG A 36 -8.23 4.89 -15.85
N ARG A 37 -9.56 4.84 -15.97
CA ARG A 37 -10.32 3.63 -16.33
C ARG A 37 -9.96 3.06 -17.70
N THR A 38 -9.52 3.92 -18.62
CA THR A 38 -9.10 3.53 -19.98
C THR A 38 -7.71 2.88 -20.01
N LYS A 39 -6.87 3.15 -19.01
CA LYS A 39 -5.48 2.65 -18.93
C LYS A 39 -5.29 1.53 -17.93
N PHE A 40 -6.10 1.50 -16.87
CA PHE A 40 -5.92 0.56 -15.76
C PHE A 40 -7.25 -0.07 -15.33
N GLU A 41 -7.15 -1.29 -14.82
CA GLU A 41 -8.21 -2.02 -14.12
C GLU A 41 -7.75 -2.34 -12.71
N LYS A 42 -8.58 -2.09 -11.69
CA LYS A 42 -8.28 -2.52 -10.32
C LYS A 42 -8.52 -4.02 -10.20
N VAL A 43 -7.48 -4.77 -9.86
CA VAL A 43 -7.55 -6.21 -9.61
C VAL A 43 -7.78 -6.49 -8.14
N ASN A 44 -7.04 -5.80 -7.27
CA ASN A 44 -7.21 -5.93 -5.83
C ASN A 44 -6.78 -4.67 -5.08
N GLU A 45 -7.19 -4.54 -3.82
CA GLU A 45 -6.71 -3.51 -2.91
C GLU A 45 -6.44 -4.10 -1.53
N TYR A 46 -5.50 -3.49 -0.80
CA TYR A 46 -5.13 -3.87 0.55
C TYR A 46 -5.03 -2.63 1.41
N HIS A 47 -5.49 -2.73 2.64
CA HIS A 47 -5.44 -1.67 3.64
C HIS A 47 -4.45 -2.07 4.73
N VAL A 48 -3.50 -1.18 5.00
CA VAL A 48 -2.47 -1.38 6.02
C VAL A 48 -2.72 -0.39 7.14
N GLU A 49 -3.02 -0.91 8.33
CA GLU A 49 -3.13 -0.13 9.56
C GLU A 49 -1.91 -0.43 10.44
N PHE A 50 -0.97 0.51 10.53
CA PHE A 50 0.32 0.27 11.19
C PHE A 50 0.17 -0.07 12.67
N SER A 51 -0.82 0.53 13.35
CA SER A 51 -1.15 0.20 14.74
C SER A 51 -1.49 -1.28 14.94
N GLN A 52 -2.27 -1.86 14.02
CA GLN A 52 -2.66 -3.26 14.08
C GLN A 52 -1.48 -4.20 13.78
N LEU A 53 -0.61 -3.81 12.84
CA LEU A 53 0.62 -4.58 12.55
C LEU A 53 1.57 -4.56 13.75
N ALA A 54 1.81 -3.39 14.33
CA ALA A 54 2.63 -3.24 15.52
C ALA A 54 2.09 -4.06 16.70
N THR A 55 0.77 -4.06 16.91
CA THR A 55 0.14 -4.87 17.97
C THR A 55 0.39 -6.37 17.76
N LYS A 56 0.31 -6.85 16.51
CA LYS A 56 0.59 -8.26 16.18
C LYS A 56 2.05 -8.63 16.38
N GLU A 57 2.98 -7.75 16.01
CA GLU A 57 4.43 -7.96 16.18
C GLU A 57 4.87 -7.88 17.64
N GLY A 58 4.27 -6.98 18.42
CA GLY A 58 4.51 -6.85 19.87
C GLY A 58 4.08 -8.08 20.67
N ALA A 59 3.12 -8.86 20.14
CA ALA A 59 2.77 -10.16 20.72
C ALA A 59 3.88 -11.21 20.53
N SER A 60 4.81 -11.00 19.61
CA SER A 60 5.89 -11.94 19.25
C SER A 60 7.31 -11.53 19.66
N ASN A 61 7.54 -10.25 20.01
CA ASN A 61 8.88 -9.70 20.26
C ASN A 61 9.00 -9.01 21.64
N THR A 62 10.22 -8.96 22.18
CA THR A 62 10.56 -8.43 23.52
C THR A 62 10.78 -6.92 23.57
N ASP A 63 10.89 -6.22 22.43
CA ASP A 63 11.21 -4.78 22.38
C ASP A 63 9.93 -3.93 22.46
N THR A 64 9.44 -3.75 23.69
CA THR A 64 8.09 -3.26 23.97
C THR A 64 7.89 -1.77 23.70
N ASP A 65 8.88 -0.92 23.99
CA ASP A 65 8.68 0.54 23.97
C ASP A 65 8.51 1.11 22.57
N MET A 66 9.30 0.66 21.60
CA MET A 66 9.19 1.12 20.21
C MET A 66 7.86 0.68 19.59
N ILE A 67 7.45 -0.57 19.84
CA ILE A 67 6.18 -1.11 19.35
C ILE A 67 5.00 -0.37 19.97
N ASN A 68 5.08 -0.02 21.26
CA ASN A 68 4.07 0.79 21.94
C ASN A 68 3.94 2.20 21.33
N ARG A 69 5.07 2.84 20.96
CA ARG A 69 5.07 4.15 20.29
C ARG A 69 4.40 4.12 18.91
N VAL A 70 4.49 3.00 18.19
CA VAL A 70 3.86 2.82 16.87
C VAL A 70 2.38 2.40 17.00
N SER A 71 2.08 1.50 17.94
CA SER A 71 0.74 0.90 18.13
C SER A 71 -0.34 1.93 18.47
N THR A 72 0.05 3.06 19.06
CA THR A 72 -0.86 4.15 19.46
C THR A 72 -1.14 5.16 18.33
N ARG A 73 -0.62 4.94 17.12
CA ARG A 73 -0.77 5.88 15.99
C ARG A 73 -1.74 5.35 14.94
N ASP A 74 -2.58 6.24 14.41
CA ASP A 74 -3.64 5.93 13.44
C ASP A 74 -3.19 6.05 11.97
N ASN A 75 -1.88 6.01 11.73
CA ASN A 75 -1.29 6.07 10.40
C ASN A 75 -1.67 4.83 9.57
N ILE A 76 -1.85 5.04 8.27
CA ILE A 76 -2.34 4.01 7.34
C ILE A 76 -1.57 4.03 6.02
N ALA A 77 -1.70 2.95 5.25
CA ALA A 77 -1.37 2.91 3.84
C ALA A 77 -2.42 2.13 3.04
N ILE A 78 -2.53 2.45 1.75
CA ILE A 78 -3.36 1.72 0.78
C ILE A 78 -2.44 1.18 -0.29
N VAL A 79 -2.67 -0.08 -0.66
CA VAL A 79 -2.00 -0.73 -1.79
C VAL A 79 -3.05 -1.12 -2.82
N ALA A 80 -2.89 -0.66 -4.05
CA ALA A 80 -3.72 -1.05 -5.19
C ALA A 80 -2.90 -1.94 -6.14
N VAL A 81 -3.47 -3.09 -6.51
CA VAL A 81 -2.94 -3.92 -7.59
C VAL A 81 -3.77 -3.64 -8.84
N LEU A 82 -3.11 -3.08 -9.84
CA LEU A 82 -3.70 -2.64 -11.10
C LEU A 82 -3.22 -3.52 -12.25
N LYS A 83 -4.07 -3.72 -13.25
CA LYS A 83 -3.75 -4.40 -14.51
C LYS A 83 -3.78 -3.38 -15.64
N THR A 84 -2.76 -3.37 -16.50
CA THR A 84 -2.71 -2.47 -17.65
C THR A 84 -3.71 -2.89 -18.72
N LYS A 85 -4.39 -1.90 -19.32
CA LYS A 85 -5.23 -2.06 -20.50
C LYS A 85 -4.45 -1.63 -21.75
N PRO A 86 -4.90 -1.97 -22.96
CA PRO A 86 -4.26 -1.51 -24.20
C PRO A 86 -4.00 0.01 -24.20
N GLY A 87 -4.97 0.79 -23.71
CA GLY A 87 -4.86 2.26 -23.61
C GLY A 87 -3.73 2.79 -22.72
N ALA A 88 -3.10 1.95 -21.90
CA ALA A 88 -1.89 2.32 -21.16
C ALA A 88 -0.69 2.57 -22.10
N TYR A 89 -0.66 1.91 -23.26
CA TYR A 89 0.46 1.91 -24.19
C TYR A 89 0.26 2.87 -25.38
N ASP A 90 -0.93 3.42 -25.60
CA ASP A 90 -1.25 4.33 -26.73
C ASP A 90 -0.29 5.52 -26.87
N SER A 91 0.30 5.96 -25.77
CA SER A 91 1.24 7.08 -25.71
C SER A 91 2.63 6.69 -25.19
N SER A 92 2.94 5.38 -25.15
CA SER A 92 4.19 4.86 -24.60
C SER A 92 5.21 4.59 -25.70
N PRO A 93 6.48 4.97 -25.53
CA PRO A 93 7.56 4.54 -26.43
C PRO A 93 7.89 3.04 -26.26
N VAL A 94 7.34 2.39 -25.23
CA VAL A 94 7.59 0.99 -24.89
C VAL A 94 6.54 0.10 -25.54
N THR A 95 6.99 -0.85 -26.35
CA THR A 95 6.15 -1.87 -26.98
C THR A 95 5.37 -2.65 -25.92
N PRO A 96 4.04 -2.83 -26.06
CA PRO A 96 3.26 -3.61 -25.11
C PRO A 96 3.79 -5.05 -25.02
N PRO A 97 3.78 -5.68 -23.83
CA PRO A 97 4.14 -7.08 -23.68
C PRO A 97 3.30 -7.97 -24.60
N LYS A 98 3.93 -8.93 -25.30
CA LYS A 98 3.22 -9.88 -26.16
C LYS A 98 2.40 -10.85 -25.29
N GLY A 99 1.07 -10.70 -25.31
CA GLY A 99 0.14 -11.74 -24.86
C GLY A 99 -0.50 -11.57 -23.48
N THR A 100 -0.07 -10.62 -22.65
CA THR A 100 -0.68 -10.43 -21.32
C THR A 100 -0.58 -8.99 -20.84
N SER A 101 -1.67 -8.45 -20.29
CA SER A 101 -1.63 -7.21 -19.51
C SER A 101 -0.59 -7.29 -18.39
N GLN A 102 0.15 -6.21 -18.17
CA GLN A 102 1.11 -6.09 -17.09
C GLN A 102 0.41 -5.76 -15.77
N MET A 103 0.87 -6.37 -14.69
CA MET A 103 0.42 -6.03 -13.33
C MET A 103 1.30 -4.92 -12.77
N LEU A 104 0.68 -3.96 -12.09
CA LEU A 104 1.32 -2.82 -11.44
C LEU A 104 0.82 -2.73 -10.01
N MET A 105 1.74 -2.70 -9.04
CA MET A 105 1.40 -2.41 -7.65
C MET A 105 1.68 -0.93 -7.36
N VAL A 106 0.69 -0.23 -6.82
CA VAL A 106 0.80 1.18 -6.43
C VAL A 106 0.45 1.28 -4.96
N SER A 107 1.34 1.86 -4.16
CA SER A 107 1.11 2.09 -2.72
C SER A 107 1.23 3.56 -2.39
N THR A 108 0.39 4.03 -1.47
CA THR A 108 0.49 5.34 -0.85
C THR A 108 0.30 5.20 0.65
N ALA A 109 1.09 5.94 1.43
CA ALA A 109 1.10 5.86 2.88
C ALA A 109 1.09 7.26 3.49
N HIS A 110 0.38 7.39 4.61
CA HIS A 110 0.40 8.59 5.43
C HIS A 110 1.20 8.32 6.70
N ILE A 111 2.52 8.47 6.61
CA ILE A 111 3.49 8.23 7.70
C ILE A 111 3.36 9.29 8.81
N HIS A 112 3.87 8.96 9.99
CA HIS A 112 3.91 9.88 11.12
C HIS A 112 4.69 11.17 10.82
N TRP A 113 4.15 12.31 11.22
CA TRP A 113 4.68 13.62 10.84
C TRP A 113 5.75 14.15 11.81
N ASP A 114 5.63 13.85 13.10
CA ASP A 114 6.41 14.50 14.16
C ASP A 114 7.92 14.24 14.00
N PRO A 115 8.78 15.27 13.89
CA PRO A 115 10.22 15.11 13.77
C PRO A 115 10.89 14.45 14.98
N GLN A 116 10.27 14.49 16.17
CA GLN A 116 10.82 13.88 17.39
C GLN A 116 10.73 12.35 17.42
N PHE A 117 9.94 11.75 16.51
CA PHE A 117 9.75 10.31 16.41
C PHE A 117 10.24 9.75 15.06
N PRO A 118 11.54 9.85 14.74
CA PRO A 118 12.10 9.29 13.50
C PRO A 118 12.05 7.75 13.47
N ASP A 119 12.14 7.12 14.64
CA ASP A 119 12.01 5.68 14.83
C ASP A 119 10.62 5.17 14.41
N VAL A 120 9.55 5.87 14.79
CA VAL A 120 8.17 5.52 14.40
C VAL A 120 8.03 5.53 12.88
N LYS A 121 8.63 6.51 12.19
CA LYS A 121 8.58 6.62 10.72
C LYS A 121 9.32 5.47 10.05
N LEU A 122 10.49 5.12 10.58
CA LEU A 122 11.30 4.01 10.10
C LEU A 122 10.55 2.68 10.22
N VAL A 123 10.00 2.39 11.41
CA VAL A 123 9.24 1.16 11.66
C VAL A 123 7.99 1.09 10.77
N GLN A 124 7.23 2.19 10.63
CA GLN A 124 6.08 2.23 9.73
C GLN A 124 6.47 1.91 8.27
N THR A 125 7.63 2.41 7.83
CA THR A 125 8.15 2.14 6.49
C THR A 125 8.58 0.68 6.36
N MET A 126 9.29 0.12 7.34
CA MET A 126 9.67 -1.30 7.37
C MET A 126 8.43 -2.20 7.29
N MET A 127 7.44 -1.97 8.16
CA MET A 127 6.16 -2.69 8.15
C MET A 127 5.47 -2.60 6.79
N LEU A 128 5.46 -1.42 6.15
CA LEU A 128 4.87 -1.26 4.82
C LEU A 128 5.59 -2.13 3.77
N ILE A 129 6.92 -2.08 3.72
CA ILE A 129 7.72 -2.85 2.76
C ILE A 129 7.50 -4.36 2.96
N GLU A 130 7.46 -4.84 4.20
CA GLU A 130 7.18 -6.25 4.48
C GLU A 130 5.78 -6.68 4.00
N GLN A 131 4.76 -5.84 4.19
CA GLN A 131 3.43 -6.12 3.66
C GLN A 131 3.43 -6.13 2.13
N LEU A 132 4.11 -5.18 1.49
CA LEU A 132 4.23 -5.15 0.03
C LEU A 132 4.92 -6.41 -0.50
N GLN A 133 6.01 -6.86 0.14
CA GLN A 133 6.67 -8.11 -0.23
C GLN A 133 5.76 -9.34 -0.10
N LYS A 134 4.93 -9.40 0.95
CA LYS A 134 3.92 -10.47 1.11
C LYS A 134 2.91 -10.44 -0.03
N ILE A 135 2.37 -9.25 -0.36
CA ILE A 135 1.41 -9.09 -1.46
C ILE A 135 2.04 -9.45 -2.80
N VAL A 136 3.29 -9.06 -3.07
CA VAL A 136 4.00 -9.43 -4.30
C VAL A 136 4.14 -10.94 -4.40
N LYS A 137 4.57 -11.62 -3.32
CA LYS A 137 4.69 -13.09 -3.30
C LYS A 137 3.35 -13.78 -3.58
N GLU A 138 2.27 -13.33 -2.93
CA GLU A 138 0.93 -13.85 -3.18
C GLU A 138 0.45 -13.62 -4.62
N ALA A 139 0.75 -12.44 -5.18
CA ALA A 139 0.41 -12.10 -6.56
C ALA A 139 1.21 -12.95 -7.55
N SER A 140 2.51 -13.13 -7.35
CA SER A 140 3.36 -13.97 -8.20
C SER A 140 2.83 -15.41 -8.30
N LEU A 141 2.42 -16.00 -7.17
CA LEU A 141 1.84 -17.34 -7.15
C LEU A 141 0.51 -17.44 -7.91
N LYS A 142 -0.33 -16.40 -7.82
CA LYS A 142 -1.65 -16.37 -8.47
C LYS A 142 -1.58 -16.10 -9.97
N PHE A 143 -0.65 -15.26 -10.40
CA PHE A 143 -0.58 -14.75 -11.78
C PHE A 143 0.48 -15.41 -12.65
N GLN A 144 1.41 -16.18 -12.06
CA GLN A 144 2.39 -16.98 -12.79
C GLN A 144 2.63 -18.34 -12.10
N PRO A 145 1.68 -19.29 -12.20
CA PRO A 145 1.81 -20.59 -11.53
C PRO A 145 3.06 -21.40 -11.97
N ASN A 146 3.66 -21.06 -13.12
CA ASN A 146 4.82 -21.75 -13.69
C ASN A 146 6.08 -20.87 -13.83
N ALA A 147 6.10 -19.64 -13.31
CA ALA A 147 7.31 -18.82 -13.39
C ALA A 147 8.19 -19.02 -12.15
N PRO A 148 9.54 -18.94 -12.30
CA PRO A 148 10.43 -18.92 -11.16
C PRO A 148 10.07 -17.73 -10.24
N PRO A 149 10.16 -17.90 -8.91
CA PRO A 149 9.84 -16.83 -7.96
C PRO A 149 10.68 -15.58 -8.29
N PRO A 150 10.11 -14.37 -8.13
CA PRO A 150 10.84 -13.15 -8.41
C PRO A 150 12.08 -13.09 -7.51
N SER A 151 13.26 -12.95 -8.13
CA SER A 151 14.49 -12.62 -7.41
C SER A 151 14.36 -11.21 -6.87
N LEU A 152 14.00 -11.09 -5.60
CA LEU A 152 14.18 -9.85 -4.86
C LEU A 152 15.68 -9.73 -4.62
N ASP A 153 16.39 -8.96 -5.44
CA ASP A 153 17.79 -8.62 -5.19
C ASP A 153 17.87 -7.87 -3.85
N THR A 154 18.20 -8.61 -2.79
CA THR A 154 18.46 -8.10 -1.44
C THR A 154 19.79 -7.36 -1.33
N ASP A 155 20.55 -7.24 -2.42
CA ASP A 155 21.92 -6.71 -2.40
C ASP A 155 22.03 -5.19 -2.42
N LEU A 156 20.91 -4.45 -2.49
CA LEU A 156 20.93 -2.98 -2.40
C LEU A 156 21.10 -2.43 -0.98
N CYS A 157 21.11 -3.26 0.06
CA CYS A 157 21.28 -2.82 1.46
C CYS A 157 22.70 -3.05 2.02
N ASN A 158 23.66 -3.53 1.23
CA ASN A 158 25.03 -3.82 1.69
C ASN A 158 26.13 -3.02 0.95
N SER A 159 25.85 -1.80 0.48
CA SER A 159 26.87 -0.88 -0.09
C SER A 159 26.97 0.41 0.70
#